data_AF-A0A815S5T8-F1
#
_entry.id   AF-A0A815S5T8-F1
#
_cell.length_a   1.000
_cell.length_b   1.000
_cell.length_c   1.000
_cell.angle_alpha   90.00
_cell.angle_beta   90.00
_cell.angle_gamma   90.00
#
_symmetry.space_group_name_H-M   'P 1'
#
loop_
_entity.id
_entity.type
_entity.pdbx_description
1 polymer ?
#
loop_
_entity_poly.entity_id
_entity_poly.type
_entity_poly.pdbx_seq_one_letter_code
_entity_poly.pdbx_strand_id
1 'polypeptide(L)' 'EQMFFMNFGLTWCAKLKDQAARIQTQIDVHAPNQFRVLGSTSNFAEFDRVFGCKPGQGNSRQNKCHVW' A
#
# COMPACT_ATOMS: atom_id res chain seq x y z
N GLU A 1 10.23 13.94 -3.83
CA GLU A 1 9.17 13.26 -3.06
C GLU A 1 8.64 12.00 -3.75
N GLN A 2 8.37 11.99 -5.05
CA GLN A 2 7.93 10.77 -5.77
C GLN A 2 8.87 9.57 -5.59
N MET A 3 10.20 9.80 -5.67
CA MET A 3 11.22 8.76 -5.43
C MET A 3 11.12 8.10 -4.06
N PHE A 4 10.69 8.84 -3.02
CA PHE A 4 10.51 8.27 -1.68
C PHE A 4 9.43 7.20 -1.69
N PHE A 5 8.26 7.50 -2.26
CA PHE A 5 7.15 6.55 -2.34
C PHE A 5 7.45 5.38 -3.29
N MET A 6 8.20 5.62 -4.38
CA MET A 6 8.66 4.54 -5.24
C MET A 6 9.62 3.60 -4.49
N ASN A 7 10.60 4.14 -3.77
CA ASN A 7 11.53 3.32 -3.00
C ASN A 7 10.83 2.57 -1.85
N PHE A 8 9.85 3.21 -1.19
CA PHE A 8 8.98 2.56 -0.22
C PHE A 8 8.25 1.36 -0.85
N GLY A 9 7.67 1.51 -2.04
CA GLY A 9 7.04 0.42 -2.77
C GLY A 9 8.02 -0.70 -3.14
N LEU A 10 9.20 -0.34 -3.67
CA LEU A 10 10.25 -1.28 -4.06
C LEU A 10 10.74 -2.15 -2.90
N THR A 11 10.75 -1.63 -1.68
CA THR A 11 11.13 -2.38 -0.47
C THR A 11 10.25 -3.62 -0.25
N TRP A 12 9.01 -3.60 -0.74
CA TRP A 12 8.03 -4.68 -0.56
C TRP A 12 7.79 -5.51 -1.84
N CYS A 13 8.54 -5.26 -2.92
CA CYS A 13 8.38 -6.01 -4.17
C CYS A 13 8.75 -7.48 -3.97
N ALA A 14 7.74 -8.34 -3.89
CA ALA A 14 7.88 -9.79 -3.86
C ALA A 14 6.64 -10.46 -4.43
N LYS A 15 6.79 -11.68 -4.95
CA LYS A 15 5.69 -12.54 -5.39
C LYS A 15 5.77 -13.88 -4.68
N LEU A 16 4.68 -14.28 -4.04
CA LEU A 16 4.53 -15.60 -3.44
C LEU A 16 3.79 -16.53 -4.40
N LYS A 17 4.02 -17.83 -4.26
CA LYS A 17 3.15 -18.85 -4.87
C LYS A 17 1.76 -18.76 -4.24
N ASP A 18 0.71 -18.99 -5.01
CA ASP A 18 -0.68 -18.84 -4.55
C ASP A 18 -0.99 -19.66 -3.28
N GLN A 19 -0.45 -20.89 -3.19
CA GLN A 19 -0.58 -21.73 -1.99
C GLN A 19 0.07 -21.08 -0.76
N ALA A 20 1.28 -20.53 -0.93
CA ALA A 20 1.99 -19.84 0.15
C ALA A 20 1.27 -18.54 0.54
N ALA A 21 0.72 -17.79 -0.44
CA ALA A 21 -0.07 -16.59 -0.18
C ALA A 21 -1.32 -16.89 0.65
N ARG A 22 -2.05 -17.99 0.34
CA ARG A 22 -3.22 -18.43 1.13
C ARG A 22 -2.83 -18.77 2.58
N ILE A 23 -1.76 -19.53 2.76
CA ILE A 23 -1.27 -19.87 4.10
C ILE A 23 -0.84 -18.60 4.85
N GLN A 24 -0.07 -17.72 4.21
CA GLN A 24 0.39 -16.46 4.81
C GLN A 24 -0.78 -15.64 5.34
N THR A 25 -1.87 -15.48 4.56
CA THR A 25 -3.05 -14.71 5.01
C THR A 25 -3.73 -15.26 6.25
N GLN A 26 -3.46 -16.51 6.63
CA GLN A 26 -4.05 -17.15 7.80
C GLN A 26 -3.13 -17.12 9.03
N ILE A 27 -1.81 -17.11 8.84
CA ILE A 27 -0.84 -17.29 9.93
C ILE A 27 0.02 -16.06 10.20
N ASP A 28 0.19 -15.17 9.21
CA ASP A 28 1.00 -13.97 9.35
C ASP A 28 0.12 -12.82 9.85
N VAL A 29 0.55 -12.20 10.95
CA VAL A 29 -0.16 -11.04 11.52
C VAL A 29 0.00 -9.78 10.67
N HIS A 30 0.95 -9.77 9.73
CA HIS A 30 1.15 -8.68 8.81
C HIS A 30 0.26 -8.82 7.57
N ALA A 31 -0.20 -7.69 7.04
CA ALA A 31 -0.83 -7.68 5.73
C ALA A 31 0.16 -8.15 4.64
N PRO A 32 -0.29 -8.86 3.60
CA PRO A 32 0.57 -9.23 2.48
C PRO A 32 1.24 -8.01 1.85
N ASN A 33 2.46 -8.18 1.35
CA ASN A 33 3.35 -7.09 0.90
C ASN A 33 2.67 -6.06 0.00
N GLN A 34 1.92 -6.50 -1.01
CA GLN A 34 1.19 -5.61 -1.92
C GLN A 34 0.21 -4.70 -1.17
N PHE A 35 -0.51 -5.24 -0.18
CA PHE A 35 -1.48 -4.47 0.62
C PHE A 35 -0.82 -3.58 1.67
N ARG A 36 0.42 -3.87 2.09
CA ARG A 36 1.21 -2.93 2.90
C ARG A 36 1.48 -1.64 2.12
N VAL A 37 1.88 -1.76 0.85
CA VAL A 37 2.14 -0.60 0.00
C VAL A 37 0.84 0.13 -0.33
N LEU A 38 -0.15 -0.59 -0.87
CA LEU A 38 -1.41 0.02 -1.31
C LEU A 38 -2.20 0.62 -0.15
N GLY A 39 -2.34 -0.13 0.96
CA GLY A 39 -3.08 0.30 2.13
C GLY A 39 -2.52 1.58 2.76
N SER A 40 -1.21 1.61 3.02
CA SER A 40 -0.57 2.79 3.63
C SER A 40 -0.63 4.01 2.71
N THR A 41 -0.22 3.87 1.44
CA THR A 41 -0.20 5.03 0.52
C THR A 41 -1.61 5.55 0.21
N SER A 42 -2.64 4.69 0.21
CA SER A 42 -4.01 5.11 -0.03
C SER A 42 -4.62 6.01 1.03
N ASN A 43 -4.12 5.89 2.26
CA ASN A 43 -4.55 6.69 3.41
C ASN A 43 -3.68 7.93 3.64
N PHE A 44 -2.66 8.16 2.83
CA PHE A 44 -1.71 9.25 3.03
C PHE A 44 -2.01 10.41 2.08
N ALA A 45 -2.19 11.63 2.59
CA ALA A 45 -2.58 12.78 1.77
C ALA A 45 -1.40 13.28 0.91
N GLU A 46 -0.18 13.13 1.43
CA GLU A 46 1.05 13.50 0.76
C GLU A 46 1.30 12.64 -0.48
N PHE A 47 0.89 11.36 -0.45
CA PHE A 47 0.93 10.51 -1.64
C PHE A 47 0.06 11.11 -2.75
N ASP A 48 -1.17 11.50 -2.43
CA ASP A 48 -2.09 12.10 -3.40
C ASP A 48 -1.53 13.40 -3.97
N ARG A 49 -0.96 14.27 -3.13
CA ARG A 49 -0.31 15.51 -3.58
C ARG A 49 0.85 15.24 -4.53
N VAL A 50 1.70 14.28 -4.18
CA VAL A 50 2.96 13.99 -4.90
C VAL A 50 2.71 13.32 -6.25
N PHE A 51 1.63 12.54 -6.37
CA PHE A 51 1.25 11.87 -7.63
C PHE A 51 0.06 12.53 -8.35
N GLY A 52 -0.48 13.64 -7.82
CA GLY A 52 -1.60 14.36 -8.42
C GLY A 52 -2.92 13.57 -8.44
N CYS A 53 -3.11 12.65 -7.49
CA CYS A 53 -4.32 11.83 -7.41
C CYS A 53 -5.48 12.64 -6.81
N LYS A 54 -6.67 12.56 -7.44
CA LYS A 54 -7.92 13.03 -6.85
C LYS A 54 -8.47 12.00 -5.85
N PRO A 55 -9.31 12.41 -4.87
CA PRO A 55 -9.96 11.47 -3.97
C PRO A 55 -10.71 10.37 -4.72
N GLY A 56 -10.42 9.11 -4.41
CA GLY A 56 -11.01 7.94 -5.08
C GLY A 56 -10.37 7.57 -6.43
N GLN A 57 -9.34 8.29 -6.87
CA GLN A 57 -8.63 8.03 -8.12
C GLN A 57 -7.36 7.20 -7.86
N GLY A 58 -7.14 6.17 -8.67
CA GLY A 58 -5.93 5.35 -8.59
C GLY A 58 -5.84 4.67 -7.23
N ASN A 59 -4.75 4.92 -6.51
CA ASN A 59 -4.60 4.40 -5.14
C ASN A 59 -5.06 5.39 -4.06
N SER A 60 -5.69 6.53 -4.39
CA SER A 60 -6.24 7.44 -3.37
C SER A 60 -7.61 6.97 -2.88
N ARG A 61 -7.83 6.97 -1.56
CA ARG A 61 -9.17 6.77 -0.96
C ARG A 61 -9.90 8.09 -0.76
N GLN A 62 -11.21 8.07 -0.98
CA GLN A 62 -12.08 9.19 -0.62
C GLN A 62 -12.19 9.37 0.90
N ASN A 63 -12.33 8.26 1.63
CA ASN A 63 -12.34 8.24 3.10
C ASN A 63 -11.03 7.63 3.59
N LYS A 64 -10.13 8.47 4.11
CA LYS A 64 -8.81 8.05 4.62
C LYS A 64 -8.91 7.70 6.11
N CYS A 65 -8.24 6.62 6.51
CA CYS A 65 -8.11 6.22 7.91
C CYS A 65 -6.87 6.86 8.54
N HIS A 66 -7.01 7.41 9.75
CA HIS A 66 -5.91 7.99 10.53
C HIS A 66 -6.13 7.66 12.01
N VAL A 67 -5.08 7.23 12.70
CA VAL A 67 -5.17 6.77 14.10
C VAL A 67 -4.18 7.51 15.00
N TRP A 68 -2.97 7.74 14.50
CA TRP A 68 -1.87 8.37 15.25
C TRP A 68 -1.84 9.87 15.11
#